data_AF-A0A2G9QGY1-F1
#
_entry.id   AF-A0A2G9QGY1-F1
#
_cell.length_a   1.000
_cell.length_b   1.000
_cell.length_c   1.000
_cell.angle_alpha   90.00
_cell.angle_beta   90.00
_cell.angle_gamma   90.00
#
_symmetry.space_group_name_H-M   'P 1'
#
loop_
_entity.id
_entity.type
_entity.pdbx_description
1 polymer ?
#
loop_
_entity_poly.entity_id
_entity_poly.type
_entity_poly.pdbx_seq_one_letter_code
_entity_poly.pdbx_strand_id
1 'polypeptide(L)' 'MALDSPHTGIVDYKQVCQAYTDDFRDAGGSVLTGFEVSDLKMVTESPEGSDGGLEYPVILRNTKVK' A
#
# COMPACT_ATOMS: atom_id res chain seq x y z
N MET A 1 21.44 37.71 -3.56
CA MET A 1 20.04 37.63 -3.05
C MET A 1 19.77 36.16 -2.79
N ALA A 2 19.28 35.79 -1.60
CA ALA A 2 18.95 34.40 -1.27
C ALA A 2 17.42 34.21 -1.35
N LEU A 3 16.96 33.00 -1.69
CA LEU A 3 15.55 32.63 -1.66
C LEU A 3 15.20 32.23 -0.21
N ASP A 4 14.31 32.99 0.42
CA ASP A 4 13.74 32.63 1.73
C ASP A 4 12.56 31.67 1.53
N SER A 5 12.62 30.52 2.18
CA SER A 5 11.59 29.48 2.12
C SER A 5 11.32 28.93 3.53
N PRO A 6 10.58 29.69 4.37
CA PRO A 6 10.45 29.43 5.80
C PRO A 6 9.69 28.15 6.15
N HIS A 7 9.07 27.50 5.16
CA HIS A 7 8.31 26.26 5.30
C HIS A 7 9.02 25.04 4.74
N THR A 8 10.28 25.18 4.32
CA THR A 8 11.11 24.05 3.89
C THR A 8 12.05 23.64 5.02
N GLY A 9 12.29 22.34 5.14
CA GLY A 9 13.18 21.77 6.15
C GLY A 9 13.69 20.42 5.69
N ILE A 10 14.76 19.95 6.33
CA ILE A 10 15.28 18.60 6.13
C ILE A 10 14.53 17.67 7.08
N VAL A 11 14.04 16.54 6.58
CA VAL A 11 13.32 15.53 7.36
C VAL A 11 13.95 14.15 7.17
N ASP A 12 13.75 13.26 8.14
CA ASP A 12 14.06 11.85 7.98
C ASP A 12 12.93 11.15 7.20
N TYR A 13 13.19 10.88 5.92
CA TYR A 13 12.22 10.21 5.05
C TYR A 13 11.84 8.80 5.52
N LYS A 14 12.73 8.10 6.24
CA LYS A 14 12.37 6.80 6.81
C LYS A 14 11.26 6.96 7.85
N GLN A 15 11.38 7.94 8.73
CA GLN A 15 10.37 8.22 9.75
C GLN A 15 9.05 8.68 9.13
N VAL A 16 9.10 9.51 8.08
CA VAL A 16 7.90 9.94 7.34
C VAL A 16 7.16 8.74 6.74
N CYS A 17 7.87 7.82 6.07
CA CYS A 17 7.25 6.62 5.51
C CYS A 17 6.65 5.70 6.59
N GLN A 18 7.29 5.61 7.76
CA GLN A 18 6.79 4.83 8.88
C GLN A 18 5.50 5.44 9.44
N ALA A 19 5.47 6.76 9.65
CA ALA A 19 4.27 7.45 10.12
C ALA A 19 3.06 7.20 9.19
N TYR A 20 3.23 7.32 7.87
CA TYR A 20 2.15 7.01 6.92
C TYR A 20 1.78 5.53 6.88
N THR A 21 2.73 4.63 7.13
CA THR A 21 2.43 3.20 7.25
C THR A 21 1.57 2.92 8.46
N ASP A 22 1.84 3.58 9.59
CA ASP A 22 1.09 3.43 10.83
C ASP A 22 -0.32 4.03 10.69
N ASP A 23 -0.45 5.23 10.11
CA ASP A 23 -1.76 5.84 9.80
C ASP A 23 -2.63 4.91 8.93
N PHE A 24 -2.03 4.25 7.92
CA PHE A 24 -2.75 3.31 7.06
C PHE A 24 -3.20 2.05 7.79
N ARG A 25 -2.39 1.54 8.72
CA ARG A 25 -2.74 0.37 9.55
C ARG A 25 -3.84 0.70 10.54
N ASP A 26 -3.79 1.88 11.17
CA ASP A 26 -4.81 2.35 12.11
C ASP A 26 -6.17 2.54 11.43
N ALA A 27 -6.17 2.89 10.15
CA ALA A 27 -7.37 2.93 9.31
C ALA A 27 -7.91 1.54 8.89
N GLY A 28 -7.28 0.45 9.34
CA GLY A 28 -7.68 -0.94 9.02
C GLY A 28 -6.97 -1.54 7.79
N GLY A 29 -6.03 -0.81 7.20
CA GLY A 29 -5.22 -1.30 6.09
C GLY A 29 -4.15 -2.33 6.52
N SER A 30 -3.67 -3.12 5.58
CA SER A 30 -2.58 -4.07 5.80
C SER A 30 -1.41 -3.78 4.86
N VAL A 31 -0.19 -3.72 5.40
CA VAL A 31 1.04 -3.52 4.62
C VAL A 31 1.92 -4.76 4.74
N LEU A 32 2.08 -5.45 3.61
CA LEU A 32 2.93 -6.63 3.49
C LEU A 32 4.20 -6.22 2.72
N THR A 33 5.38 -6.61 3.22
CA THR A 33 6.68 -6.28 2.60
C THR A 33 7.55 -7.53 2.47
N GLY A 34 8.69 -7.43 1.78
CA GLY A 34 9.65 -8.52 1.65
C GLY A 34 9.33 -9.56 0.56
N PHE A 35 8.47 -9.20 -0.40
CA PHE A 35 8.21 -10.01 -1.59
C PHE A 35 8.04 -9.12 -2.81
N GLU A 36 8.35 -9.69 -3.97
CA GLU A 36 8.09 -9.08 -5.26
C GLU A 36 6.75 -9.61 -5.81
N VAL A 37 5.89 -8.70 -6.28
CA VAL A 37 4.66 -9.05 -6.97
C VAL A 37 5.01 -9.47 -8.39
N SER A 38 4.59 -10.68 -8.79
CA SER A 38 4.93 -11.25 -10.10
C SER A 38 3.80 -11.21 -11.12
N ASP A 39 2.55 -11.06 -10.67
CA ASP A 39 1.37 -10.98 -11.54
C ASP A 39 0.27 -10.18 -10.83
N LEU A 40 -0.36 -9.27 -11.56
CA LEU A 40 -1.50 -8.46 -11.13
C LEU A 40 -2.60 -8.61 -12.17
N LYS A 41 -3.76 -9.11 -11.75
CA LYS A 41 -4.90 -9.36 -12.63
C LYS A 41 -6.17 -8.73 -12.11
N MET A 42 -6.87 -8.03 -13.00
CA MET A 42 -8.24 -7.62 -12.77
C MET A 42 -9.16 -8.81 -13.03
N VAL A 43 -10.06 -9.10 -12.09
CA VAL A 43 -11.04 -10.19 -12.21
C VAL A 43 -12.44 -9.65 -12.03
N THR A 44 -13.46 -10.40 -12.46
CA THR A 44 -14.85 -10.00 -12.22
C THR A 44 -15.16 -10.09 -10.74
N GLU A 45 -15.72 -9.00 -10.19
CA GLU A 45 -16.23 -8.95 -8.82
C GLU A 45 -17.32 -10.01 -8.61
N SER A 46 -17.39 -10.56 -7.41
CA SER A 46 -18.42 -11.56 -7.10
C SER A 46 -19.79 -10.90 -6.94
N PRO A 47 -20.90 -11.59 -7.29
CA PRO A 47 -22.24 -11.06 -7.08
C PRO A 47 -22.47 -10.69 -5.61
N GLU A 48 -23.21 -9.60 -5.37
CA GLU A 48 -23.62 -9.18 -4.03
C GLU A 48 -24.31 -10.34 -3.27
N GLY A 49 -23.84 -10.64 -2.06
CA GLY A 49 -24.37 -11.71 -1.22
C GLY A 49 -23.75 -13.10 -1.42
N SER A 50 -22.66 -13.22 -2.19
CA SER A 50 -21.86 -14.45 -2.25
C SER A 50 -20.96 -14.60 -1.00
N ASP A 51 -21.13 -15.71 -0.29
CA ASP A 51 -20.32 -15.99 0.91
C ASP A 51 -18.89 -16.37 0.50
N GLY A 52 -17.91 -15.56 0.89
CA GLY A 52 -16.50 -15.72 0.50
C GLY A 52 -16.16 -15.23 -0.92
N GLY A 53 -16.99 -14.39 -1.52
CA GLY A 53 -16.72 -13.77 -2.82
C GLY A 53 -15.55 -12.77 -2.80
N LEU A 54 -14.93 -12.55 -3.97
CA LEU A 54 -13.97 -11.45 -4.17
C LEU A 54 -14.75 -10.12 -4.18
N GLU A 55 -14.72 -9.43 -3.03
CA GLU A 55 -15.28 -8.08 -2.84
C GLU A 55 -14.54 -7.03 -3.68
N TYR A 56 -13.25 -7.25 -3.96
CA TYR A 56 -12.45 -6.37 -4.80
C TYR A 56 -11.90 -7.11 -6.02
N PRO A 57 -12.02 -6.56 -7.23
CA PRO A 57 -11.70 -7.23 -8.50
C PRO A 57 -10.19 -7.28 -8.80
N VAL A 58 -9.33 -7.51 -7.81
CA VAL A 58 -7.87 -7.50 -7.97
C VAL A 58 -7.26 -8.75 -7.34
N ILE A 59 -6.56 -9.54 -8.14
CA ILE A 59 -5.75 -10.67 -7.68
C ILE A 59 -4.27 -10.32 -7.84
N LEU A 60 -3.54 -10.45 -6.75
CA LEU A 60 -2.09 -10.32 -6.71
C LEU A 60 -1.46 -11.70 -6.51
N ARG A 61 -0.39 -11.99 -7.25
CA ARG A 61 0.43 -13.17 -7.02
C ARG A 61 1.87 -12.73 -6.76
N ASN A 62 2.53 -13.46 -5.89
CA ASN A 62 3.97 -13.34 -5.69
C ASN A 62 4.65 -14.66 -6.09
N THR A 63 5.90 -14.54 -6.51
CA THR A 63 6.80 -15.69 -6.59
C THR A 63 7.50 -15.80 -5.24
N LYS A 64 7.37 -16.94 -4.55
CA LYS A 64 8.27 -17.23 -3.43
C LYS A 64 9.68 -17.35 -4.00
N VAL A 65 10.50 -16.32 -3.79
CA VAL A 65 11.95 -16.45 -3.96
C VAL A 65 12.41 -17.37 -2.83
N LYS A 66 13.02 -18.48 -3.24
CA LYS A 66 13.42 -19.60 -2.38
C LYS A 66 14.65 -19.24 -1.55
#